data_AF-A0A917KCP0-F1
#
_entry.id   AF-A0A917KCP0-F1
#
_cell.length_a   1.000
_cell.length_b   1.000
_cell.length_c   1.000
_cell.angle_alpha   90.00
_cell.angle_beta   90.00
_cell.angle_gamma   90.00
#
_symmetry.space_group_name_H-M   'P 1'
#
loop_
_entity.id
_entity.type
_entity.pdbx_description
1 polymer ?
#
loop_
_entity_poly.entity_id
_entity_poly.type
_entity_poly.pdbx_seq_one_letter_code
_entity_poly.pdbx_strand_id
1 'polypeptide(L)'
;MTEMETPAPPRWDGQRLIFELNMDDGTLVRCAISRLALLGVSGGGSFHGTDLMTRFAEARPRIEAAAHAKLRERSSPPLGILHIWEDDILDPTPGASPRAMQASMRRG
;
A
#
# COMPACT_ATOMS: atom_id res chain seq x y z
N MET A 1 29.43 -3.84 1.28
CA MET A 1 28.83 -2.51 1.52
C MET A 1 27.49 -2.54 0.81
N THR A 2 26.44 -2.93 1.52
CA THR A 2 25.09 -2.93 0.94
C THR A 2 24.54 -1.54 1.19
N GLU A 3 24.47 -0.74 0.14
CA GLU A 3 23.78 0.54 0.19
C GLU A 3 22.36 0.25 0.69
N MET A 4 22.05 0.70 1.90
CA MET A 4 20.69 0.65 2.42
C MET A 4 19.88 1.60 1.55
N GLU A 5 19.29 1.05 0.49
CA GLU A 5 18.49 1.79 -0.47
C GLU A 5 17.40 2.50 0.34
N THR A 6 17.57 3.81 0.48
CA THR A 6 16.77 4.58 1.43
C THR A 6 15.42 4.79 0.75
N PRO A 7 14.31 4.37 1.38
CA PRO A 7 13.00 4.45 0.74
C PRO A 7 12.71 5.88 0.35
N ALA A 8 12.31 6.09 -0.91
CA ALA A 8 11.98 7.41 -1.43
C ALA A 8 10.86 8.05 -0.59
N PRO A 9 10.85 9.38 -0.48
CA PRO A 9 9.82 10.08 0.28
C PRO A 9 8.43 9.77 -0.28
N PRO A 10 7.42 9.57 0.59
CA PRO A 10 6.06 9.34 0.17
C PRO A 10 5.56 10.51 -0.67
N ARG A 11 4.97 10.21 -1.83
CA ARG A 11 4.49 11.20 -2.80
C ARG A 11 3.02 11.01 -3.07
N TRP A 12 2.27 12.10 -3.00
CA TRP A 12 0.88 12.13 -3.43
C TRP A 12 0.78 12.33 -4.95
N ASP A 13 -0.01 11.49 -5.61
CA ASP A 13 -0.26 11.50 -7.07
C ASP A 13 -1.58 12.22 -7.43
N GLY A 14 -2.35 12.67 -6.43
CA GLY A 14 -3.69 13.25 -6.63
C GLY A 14 -4.82 12.29 -6.28
N GLN A 15 -4.66 11.00 -6.59
CA GLN A 15 -5.65 9.95 -6.26
C GLN A 15 -5.16 8.95 -5.21
N ARG A 16 -3.84 8.77 -5.13
CA ARG A 16 -3.17 7.76 -4.31
C ARG A 16 -1.83 8.28 -3.82
N LEU A 17 -1.38 7.72 -2.70
CA LEU A 17 -0.08 7.99 -2.10
C LEU A 17 0.85 6.86 -2.47
N ILE A 18 1.94 7.19 -3.15
CA ILE A 18 2.99 6.26 -3.55
C ILE A 18 4.12 6.37 -2.53
N PHE A 19 4.55 5.25 -1.98
CA PHE A 19 5.64 5.17 -1.01
C PHE A 19 6.46 3.91 -1.25
N GLU A 20 7.67 3.86 -0.74
CA GLU A 20 8.52 2.68 -0.80
C GLU A 20 8.60 2.03 0.59
N LEU A 21 8.45 0.71 0.61
CA LEU A 21 8.51 -0.11 1.80
C LEU A 21 9.71 -1.05 1.69
N ASN A 22 10.52 -1.08 2.73
CA ASN A 22 11.64 -2.01 2.81
C ASN A 22 11.16 -3.33 3.41
N MET A 23 11.42 -4.44 2.71
CA MET A 23 11.19 -5.79 3.20
C MET A 23 12.35 -6.25 4.09
N ASP A 24 12.10 -7.24 4.96
CA ASP A 24 13.14 -7.89 5.76
C ASP A 24 14.25 -8.53 4.91
N ASP A 25 13.92 -9.00 3.70
CA ASP A 25 14.88 -9.51 2.70
C ASP A 25 15.71 -8.40 2.02
N GLY A 26 15.57 -7.14 2.43
CA GLY A 26 16.27 -5.97 1.86
C GLY A 26 15.72 -5.51 0.50
N THR A 27 14.56 -6.01 0.10
CA THR A 27 13.88 -5.61 -1.14
C THR A 27 13.04 -4.36 -0.91
N LEU A 28 13.25 -3.32 -1.72
CA LEU A 28 12.33 -2.18 -1.78
C LEU A 28 11.11 -2.51 -2.66
N VAL A 29 9.92 -2.40 -2.07
CA VAL A 29 8.65 -2.54 -2.78
C VAL A 29 7.97 -1.19 -2.87
N ARG A 30 7.65 -0.77 -4.08
CA ARG A 30 6.79 0.40 -4.31
C ARG A 30 5.35 0.05 -3.97
N CYS A 31 4.77 0.77 -3.04
CA CYS A 31 3.40 0.63 -2.60
C CYS A 31 2.60 1.88 -2.99
N ALA A 32 1.33 1.70 -3.32
CA ALA A 32 0.39 2.78 -3.53
C ALA A 32 -0.86 2.54 -2.71
N ILE A 33 -1.20 3.47 -1.82
CA ILE A 33 -2.43 3.45 -1.04
C ILE A 33 -3.43 4.47 -1.60
N SER A 34 -4.67 4.03 -1.79
CA SER A 34 -5.75 4.90 -2.27
C SER A 34 -6.20 5.90 -1.19
N ARG A 35 -6.78 7.04 -1.60
CA ARG A 35 -7.37 8.02 -0.66
C ARG A 35 -8.39 7.38 0.29
N LEU A 36 -9.22 6.47 -0.23
CA LEU A 36 -10.26 5.79 0.54
C LEU A 36 -9.67 4.86 1.60
N ALA A 37 -8.65 4.08 1.22
CA ALA A 37 -7.92 3.27 2.19
C ALA A 37 -7.31 4.12 3.32
N LEU A 38 -6.72 5.27 2.97
CA LEU A 38 -6.18 6.20 3.95
C LEU A 38 -7.26 6.80 4.87
N LEU A 39 -8.48 7.02 4.35
CA LEU A 39 -9.65 7.43 5.12
C LEU A 39 -10.11 6.35 6.11
N GLY A 40 -10.20 5.10 5.65
CA GLY A 40 -10.62 3.97 6.47
C GLY A 40 -9.70 3.78 7.68
N VAL A 41 -8.38 3.85 7.48
CA VAL A 41 -7.40 3.68 8.57
C VAL A 41 -7.35 4.85 9.55
N SER A 42 -7.70 6.05 9.07
CA SER A 42 -7.68 7.28 9.86
C SER A 42 -8.95 7.47 10.70
N GLY A 43 -9.93 6.55 10.62
CA GLY A 43 -11.16 6.60 11.41
C GLY A 43 -12.26 7.50 10.85
N GLY A 44 -12.19 7.86 9.55
CA GLY A 44 -13.22 8.66 8.88
C GLY A 44 -13.19 10.15 9.23
N GLY A 45 -12.83 10.98 8.26
CA GLY A 45 -12.83 12.44 8.42
C GLY A 45 -12.55 13.16 7.11
N SER A 46 -12.93 14.44 7.02
CA SER A 46 -12.73 15.26 5.83
C SER A 46 -11.24 15.49 5.55
N PHE A 47 -10.70 14.97 4.45
CA PHE A 47 -9.32 15.30 4.03
C PHE A 47 -9.28 16.69 3.38
N HIS A 48 -8.65 17.65 4.06
CA HIS A 48 -7.94 18.72 3.37
C HIS A 48 -6.61 18.18 2.87
N GLY A 49 -6.22 18.52 1.64
CA GLY A 49 -5.00 17.98 1.00
C GLY A 49 -3.72 18.21 1.83
N THR A 50 -3.71 19.22 2.68
CA THR A 50 -2.62 19.56 3.59
C THR A 50 -2.45 18.58 4.76
N ASP A 51 -3.53 17.93 5.23
CA ASP A 51 -3.48 16.95 6.32
C ASP A 51 -3.13 15.54 5.84
N LEU A 52 -3.04 15.33 4.52
CA LEU A 52 -2.94 14.00 3.95
C LEU A 52 -1.63 13.29 4.29
N MET A 53 -0.53 14.04 4.28
CA MET A 53 0.80 13.54 4.69
C MET A 53 0.86 13.26 6.19
N THR A 54 0.24 14.11 7.01
CA THR A 54 0.17 13.91 8.47
C THR A 54 -0.59 12.64 8.81
N ARG A 55 -1.78 12.46 8.21
CA ARG A 55 -2.57 11.24 8.39
C ARG A 55 -1.85 9.99 7.90
N PHE A 56 -1.16 10.08 6.77
CA PHE A 56 -0.29 9.00 6.32
C PHE A 56 0.81 8.69 7.33
N ALA A 57 1.49 9.69 7.89
CA ALA A 57 2.52 9.47 8.90
C ALA A 57 1.96 8.79 10.16
N GLU A 58 0.78 9.20 10.63
CA GLU A 58 0.09 8.59 11.78
C GLU A 58 -0.35 7.14 11.48
N ALA A 59 -0.88 6.88 10.29
CA ALA A 59 -1.38 5.58 9.88
C ALA A 59 -0.31 4.67 9.27
N ARG A 60 0.91 5.18 9.04
CA ARG A 60 2.04 4.48 8.41
C ARG A 60 2.26 3.08 8.95
N PRO A 61 2.39 2.83 10.27
CA PRO A 61 2.63 1.48 10.78
C PRO A 61 1.51 0.49 10.44
N ARG A 62 0.24 0.94 10.34
CA ARG A 62 -0.88 0.08 9.92
C ARG A 62 -0.83 -0.23 8.43
N ILE A 63 -0.52 0.79 7.61
CA ILE A 63 -0.41 0.65 6.16
C ILE A 63 0.75 -0.28 5.80
N GLU A 64 1.89 -0.14 6.47
CA GLU A 64 3.05 -1.00 6.30
C GLU A 64 2.73 -2.44 6.74
N ALA A 65 2.05 -2.63 7.87
CA ALA A 65 1.61 -3.96 8.31
C ALA A 65 0.69 -4.65 7.29
N ALA A 66 -0.27 -3.92 6.71
CA ALA A 66 -1.14 -4.44 5.65
C ALA A 66 -0.34 -4.79 4.37
N ALA A 67 0.61 -3.95 4.00
CA ALA A 67 1.50 -4.22 2.87
C ALA A 67 2.35 -5.48 3.10
N HIS A 68 2.93 -5.64 4.30
CA HIS A 68 3.68 -6.84 4.68
C HIS A 68 2.81 -8.09 4.68
N ALA A 69 1.59 -8.02 5.23
CA ALA A 69 0.64 -9.13 5.19
C ALA A 69 0.35 -9.57 3.74
N LYS A 70 0.01 -8.59 2.88
CA LYS A 70 -0.28 -8.82 1.46
C LYS A 70 0.91 -9.37 0.66
N LEU A 71 2.13 -8.97 1.04
CA LEU A 71 3.36 -9.49 0.43
C LEU A 71 3.71 -10.88 0.94
N ARG A 72 3.48 -11.19 2.22
CA ARG A 72 3.65 -12.55 2.77
C ARG A 72 2.72 -13.56 2.11
N GLU A 73 1.51 -13.14 1.75
CA GLU A 73 0.56 -13.98 1.00
C GLU A 73 0.96 -14.16 -0.47
N ARG A 74 1.79 -13.27 -1.01
CA ARG A 74 2.31 -13.38 -2.37
C ARG A 74 3.62 -14.15 -2.38
N SER A 75 3.62 -15.31 -3.03
CA SER A 75 4.84 -16.12 -3.24
C SER A 75 5.87 -15.48 -4.18
N SER A 76 5.62 -14.28 -4.73
CA SER A 76 6.57 -13.58 -5.58
C SER A 76 6.43 -12.06 -5.42
N PRO A 77 7.55 -11.32 -5.37
CA PRO A 77 7.52 -9.88 -5.29
C PRO A 77 6.83 -9.31 -6.54
N PRO A 78 5.93 -8.32 -6.39
CA PRO A 78 5.29 -7.71 -7.54
C PRO A 78 6.36 -7.05 -8.41
N LEU A 79 6.36 -7.33 -9.71
CA LEU A 79 7.21 -6.68 -10.72
C LEU A 79 6.83 -5.19 -10.95
N GLY A 80 6.14 -4.56 -9.99
CA GLY A 80 5.55 -3.23 -10.10
C GLY A 80 4.99 -2.73 -8.76
N ILE A 81 4.07 -1.76 -8.83
CA ILE A 81 3.52 -1.10 -7.63
C ILE A 81 2.51 -2.02 -6.94
N LEU A 82 2.67 -2.26 -5.64
CA LEU A 82 1.70 -2.93 -4.77
C LEU A 82 0.56 -1.97 -4.43
N HIS A 83 -0.66 -2.26 -4.89
CA HIS A 83 -1.82 -1.45 -4.57
C HIS A 83 -2.49 -1.93 -3.26
N ILE A 84 -2.61 -1.01 -2.31
CA ILE A 84 -3.28 -1.21 -1.01
C ILE A 84 -4.64 -0.51 -1.05
N TRP A 85 -5.68 -1.28 -0.85
CA TRP A 85 -7.07 -0.84 -0.85
C TRP A 85 -7.61 -0.79 0.57
N GLU A 86 -8.80 -0.20 0.77
CA GLU A 86 -9.40 -0.04 2.09
C GLU A 86 -9.65 -1.40 2.76
N ASP A 87 -10.16 -2.35 1.97
CA ASP A 87 -10.43 -3.73 2.38
C ASP A 87 -9.20 -4.43 2.96
N ASP A 88 -8.01 -4.19 2.38
CA ASP A 88 -6.74 -4.79 2.83
C ASP A 88 -6.31 -4.31 4.23
N ILE A 89 -6.81 -3.17 4.70
CA ILE A 89 -6.39 -2.59 5.98
C ILE A 89 -7.46 -2.77 7.07
N LEU A 90 -8.73 -2.90 6.67
CA LEU A 90 -9.84 -3.12 7.61
C LEU A 90 -9.88 -4.55 8.15
N ASP A 91 -9.45 -5.52 7.36
CA ASP A 91 -9.40 -6.91 7.78
C ASP A 91 -8.14 -7.58 7.25
N PRO A 92 -7.07 -7.72 8.06
CA PRO A 92 -6.01 -8.64 7.73
C PRO A 92 -6.55 -10.06 7.98
N THR A 93 -7.53 -10.52 7.18
CA THR A 93 -7.96 -11.92 7.27
C THR A 93 -6.75 -12.77 6.91
N PRO A 94 -6.29 -13.67 7.79
CA PRO A 94 -5.31 -14.66 7.39
C PRO A 94 -6.01 -15.65 6.44
N GLY A 95 -6.00 -15.38 5.14
CA GLY A 95 -6.50 -16.33 4.13
C GLY A 95 -7.44 -15.79 3.05
N ALA A 96 -7.55 -14.48 2.84
CA ALA A 96 -8.27 -13.96 1.68
C ALA A 96 -7.38 -14.00 0.43
N SER A 97 -7.42 -15.16 -0.23
CA SER A 97 -6.84 -15.44 -1.55
C SER A 97 -6.79 -14.20 -2.46
N PRO A 98 -5.72 -13.98 -3.23
CA PRO A 98 -5.74 -12.92 -4.22
C PRO A 98 -6.84 -13.29 -5.20
N ARG A 99 -7.95 -12.55 -5.15
CA ARG A 99 -8.88 -12.50 -6.25
C ARG A 99 -8.11 -11.82 -7.37
N ALA A 100 -7.36 -12.64 -8.09
CA ALA A 100 -6.89 -12.40 -9.43
C ALA A 100 -8.14 -12.19 -10.28
N MET A 101 -8.75 -11.01 -10.17
CA MET A 101 -9.41 -10.40 -11.31
C MET A 101 -8.27 -10.00 -12.26
N GLN A 102 -7.70 -11.01 -12.90
CA GLN A 102 -7.40 -10.91 -14.31
C GLN A 102 -8.71 -10.44 -14.96
N ALA A 103 -8.83 -9.13 -15.15
CA ALA A 103 -9.75 -8.58 -16.12
C ALA A 103 -9.19 -8.96 -17.51
N SER A 104 -9.34 -10.25 -17.83
CA SER A 104 -9.61 -10.68 -19.18
C SER A 104 -10.83 -9.89 -19.68
N MET A 105 -10.75 -9.43 -20.94
CA MET A 105 -11.80 -8.82 -21.76
C MET A 105 -11.96 -7.30 -21.57
N ARG A 106 -12.00 -6.48 -22.63
CA ARG A 106 -12.53 -6.72 -23.99
C ARG A 106 -11.72 -5.97 -25.05
N ARG A 107 -11.09 -6.70 -25.98
CA ARG A 107 -11.06 -6.28 -27.38
C ARG A 107 -12.37 -6.78 -27.98
N GLY A 108 -13.12 -5.86 -28.56
CA GLY A 108 -14.28 -6.08 -29.41
C GLY A 108 -14.38 -4.86 -30.30
#